data_AF-A0A6L5R3H7-F1
#
_entry.id   AF-A0A6L5R3H7-F1
#
_cell.length_a   1.000
_cell.length_b   1.000
_cell.length_c   1.000
_cell.angle_alpha   90.00
_cell.angle_beta   90.00
_cell.angle_gamma   90.00
#
_symmetry.space_group_name_H-M   'P 1'
#
loop_
_entity.id
_entity.type
_entity.pdbx_description
1 polymer ?
#
loop_
_entity_poly.entity_id
_entity_poly.type
_entity_poly.pdbx_seq_one_letter_code
_entity_poly.pdbx_strand_id
1 'polypeptide(L)'
;MPDFPWFLAWMQDAIAWEWVRTALAAFIGAVLGGIFTLRAQANASRDQAERDSVARENQLMHARRVAVEKDMQDLHEKFVKLVAAVDTSPQTILHMVGQEPWAPLWKEIWTYDTRIGMRSQADLIPVAEVRSQVVQIVEFLNDARDHSWESAWHGAPERSLRRLAGQLAAEGAETMAAYLRHDDHRTRRTRLLSNLQREAAEYSAWESHEVERSELEAEQWYENATPQERAEADANFAEFFTRPRGEAPDDREDLSPNPAARPPGEAHGRPRSIWVRWFPGYGQYLR
;
A
#
# COMPACT_ATOMS: atom_id res chain seq x y z
N MET A 1 85.96 -26.84 6.99
CA MET A 1 85.25 -26.29 8.17
C MET A 1 86.11 -25.15 8.68
N PRO A 2 85.65 -23.89 8.68
CA PRO A 2 86.42 -22.82 9.28
C PRO A 2 86.39 -22.97 10.81
N ASP A 3 87.57 -23.02 11.42
CA ASP A 3 87.75 -23.07 12.87
C ASP A 3 87.30 -21.73 13.48
N PHE A 4 86.37 -21.78 14.44
CA PHE A 4 85.81 -20.62 15.16
C PHE A 4 86.32 -20.48 16.63
N PRO A 5 87.63 -20.60 16.95
CA PRO A 5 88.09 -20.51 18.34
C PRO A 5 87.98 -19.10 18.91
N TRP A 6 88.00 -18.07 18.07
CA TRP A 6 87.89 -16.67 18.50
C TRP A 6 86.49 -16.31 19.01
N PHE A 7 85.45 -16.96 18.49
CA PHE A 7 84.06 -16.72 18.90
C PHE A 7 83.79 -17.21 20.34
N LEU A 8 84.41 -18.34 20.73
CA LEU A 8 84.32 -18.85 22.10
C LEU A 8 85.10 -17.99 23.10
N ALA A 9 86.23 -17.41 22.70
CA ALA A 9 86.97 -16.43 23.52
C ALA A 9 86.17 -15.13 23.69
N TRP A 10 85.52 -14.65 22.63
CA TRP A 10 84.64 -13.48 22.68
C TRP A 10 83.42 -13.71 23.59
N MET A 11 82.87 -14.92 23.64
CA MET A 11 81.79 -15.29 24.57
C MET A 11 82.21 -15.33 26.05
N GLN A 12 83.48 -15.22 26.40
CA GLN A 12 83.93 -15.12 27.80
C GLN A 12 84.25 -13.69 28.24
N ASP A 13 84.25 -12.73 27.31
CA ASP A 13 84.54 -11.33 27.62
C ASP A 13 83.33 -10.65 28.30
N ALA A 14 83.54 -10.18 29.53
CA ALA A 14 82.54 -9.47 30.31
C ALA A 14 82.05 -8.19 29.61
N ILE A 15 82.93 -7.51 28.86
CA ILE A 15 82.61 -6.28 28.12
C ILE A 15 81.68 -6.62 26.95
N ALA A 16 81.93 -7.73 26.24
CA ALA A 16 81.07 -8.19 25.15
C ALA A 16 79.64 -8.51 25.66
N TRP A 17 79.52 -9.14 26.83
CA TRP A 17 78.23 -9.44 27.45
C TRP A 17 77.46 -8.18 27.89
N GLU A 18 78.13 -7.13 28.33
CA GLU A 18 77.50 -5.86 28.70
C GLU A 18 76.92 -5.15 27.46
N TRP A 19 77.67 -5.12 26.35
CA TRP A 19 77.18 -4.63 25.07
C TRP A 19 75.98 -5.44 24.56
N VAL A 20 76.04 -6.78 24.63
CA VAL A 20 74.93 -7.67 24.24
C VAL A 20 73.69 -7.42 25.10
N ARG A 21 73.84 -7.28 26.42
CA ARG A 21 72.71 -6.98 27.33
C ARG A 21 72.08 -5.62 27.02
N THR A 22 72.91 -4.61 26.75
CA THR A 22 72.43 -3.25 26.43
C THR A 22 71.72 -3.22 25.08
N ALA A 23 72.28 -3.90 24.07
CA ALA A 23 71.66 -4.05 22.75
C ALA A 23 70.35 -4.86 22.82
N LEU A 24 70.31 -5.94 23.61
CA LEU A 24 69.12 -6.75 23.82
C LEU A 24 68.04 -5.96 24.57
N ALA A 25 68.39 -5.19 25.60
CA ALA A 25 67.47 -4.33 26.32
C ALA A 25 66.89 -3.22 25.41
N ALA A 26 67.72 -2.60 24.57
CA ALA A 26 67.29 -1.63 23.58
C ALA A 26 66.37 -2.25 22.50
N PHE A 27 66.69 -3.46 22.03
CA PHE A 27 65.87 -4.20 21.08
C PHE A 27 64.52 -4.61 21.67
N ILE A 28 64.50 -5.15 22.90
CA ILE A 28 63.26 -5.47 23.61
C ILE A 28 62.42 -4.19 23.82
N GLY A 29 63.05 -3.08 24.20
CA GLY A 29 62.38 -1.78 24.32
C GLY A 29 61.77 -1.30 23.00
N ALA A 30 62.49 -1.41 21.89
CA ALA A 30 62.02 -1.02 20.56
C ALA A 30 60.88 -1.93 20.04
N VAL A 31 60.99 -3.25 20.25
CA VAL A 31 59.95 -4.22 19.85
C VAL A 31 58.69 -4.03 20.67
N LEU A 32 58.80 -3.89 22.00
CA LEU A 32 57.65 -3.63 22.85
C LEU A 32 57.01 -2.27 22.53
N GLY A 33 57.83 -1.22 22.36
CA GLY A 33 57.36 0.10 21.93
C GLY A 33 56.61 0.05 20.59
N GLY A 34 57.12 -0.67 19.60
CA GLY A 34 56.47 -0.88 18.30
C GLY A 34 55.14 -1.65 18.40
N ILE A 35 55.04 -2.65 19.29
CA ILE A 35 53.79 -3.38 19.52
C ILE A 35 52.73 -2.46 20.15
N PHE A 36 53.11 -1.58 21.09
CA PHE A 36 52.18 -0.63 21.70
C PHE A 36 51.70 0.44 20.71
N THR A 37 52.57 0.97 19.85
CA THR A 37 52.16 1.96 18.84
C THR A 37 51.25 1.34 17.78
N LEU A 38 51.53 0.12 17.31
CA LEU A 38 50.66 -0.61 16.39
C LEU A 38 49.30 -0.93 17.02
N ARG A 39 49.26 -1.33 18.29
CA ARG A 39 47.98 -1.56 19.00
C ARG A 39 47.20 -0.27 19.20
N ALA A 40 47.87 0.83 19.56
CA ALA A 40 47.22 2.13 19.69
C ALA A 40 46.64 2.61 18.35
N GLN A 41 47.38 2.45 17.25
CA GLN A 41 46.92 2.77 15.91
C GLN A 41 45.75 1.86 15.47
N ALA A 42 45.81 0.57 15.76
CA ALA A 42 44.73 -0.38 15.45
C ALA A 42 43.45 -0.12 16.27
N ASN A 43 43.58 0.35 17.52
CA ASN A 43 42.43 0.76 18.31
C ASN A 43 41.84 2.07 17.78
N ALA A 44 42.67 3.07 17.45
CA ALA A 44 42.21 4.32 16.88
C ALA A 44 41.48 4.13 15.54
N SER A 45 41.94 3.20 14.69
CA SER A 45 41.26 2.90 13.42
C SER A 45 39.93 2.18 13.61
N ARG A 46 39.79 1.34 14.65
CA ARG A 46 38.51 0.71 15.02
C ARG A 46 37.52 1.76 15.52
N ASP A 47 37.95 2.65 16.41
CA ASP A 47 37.11 3.72 16.93
C ASP A 47 36.65 4.66 15.80
N GLN A 48 37.53 4.94 14.83
CA GLN A 48 37.16 5.71 13.65
C GLN A 48 36.17 4.96 12.76
N ALA A 49 36.39 3.67 12.50
CA ALA A 49 35.48 2.85 11.71
C ALA A 49 34.07 2.76 12.34
N GLU A 50 33.98 2.70 13.68
CA GLU A 50 32.71 2.69 14.40
C GLU A 50 31.98 4.04 14.30
N ARG A 51 32.71 5.16 14.44
CA ARG A 51 32.14 6.50 14.22
C ARG A 51 31.64 6.67 12.79
N ASP A 52 32.40 6.18 11.81
CA ASP A 52 32.04 6.25 10.40
C ASP A 52 30.84 5.34 10.07
N SER A 53 30.69 4.19 10.75
CA SER A 53 29.48 3.36 10.58
C SER A 53 28.25 4.03 11.17
N VAL A 54 28.35 4.61 12.38
CA VAL A 54 27.24 5.35 13.01
C VAL A 54 26.87 6.60 12.19
N ALA A 55 27.86 7.32 11.65
CA ALA A 55 27.62 8.47 10.78
C ALA A 55 26.87 8.07 9.49
N ARG A 56 27.28 6.97 8.84
CA ARG A 56 26.58 6.43 7.66
C ARG A 56 25.17 5.97 7.98
N GLU A 57 24.97 5.29 9.10
CA GLU A 57 23.64 4.87 9.55
C GLU A 57 22.73 6.09 9.79
N ASN A 58 23.22 7.11 10.49
CA ASN A 58 22.48 8.35 10.71
C ASN A 58 22.16 9.07 9.39
N GLN A 59 23.10 9.12 8.43
CA GLN A 59 22.86 9.67 7.09
C GLN A 59 21.79 8.90 6.33
N LEU A 60 21.83 7.57 6.36
CA LEU A 60 20.82 6.72 5.74
C LEU A 60 19.45 6.91 6.37
N MET A 61 19.37 6.98 7.70
CA MET A 61 18.13 7.23 8.42
C MET A 61 17.57 8.63 8.11
N HIS A 62 18.44 9.64 8.00
CA HIS A 62 18.02 10.99 7.58
C HIS A 62 17.50 10.99 6.14
N ALA A 63 18.22 10.37 5.20
CA ALA A 63 17.78 10.25 3.81
C ALA A 63 16.43 9.53 3.68
N ARG A 64 16.21 8.46 4.46
CA ARG A 64 14.93 7.76 4.52
C ARG A 64 13.81 8.66 5.05
N ARG A 65 14.05 9.45 6.10
CA ARG A 65 13.06 10.40 6.62
C ARG A 65 12.68 11.45 5.59
N VAL A 66 13.66 12.03 4.90
CA VAL A 66 13.42 13.02 3.84
C VAL A 66 12.63 12.43 2.67
N ALA A 67 12.95 11.19 2.26
CA ALA A 67 12.20 10.50 1.21
C ALA A 67 10.74 10.25 1.62
N VAL A 68 10.52 9.74 2.83
CA VAL A 68 9.16 9.55 3.37
C VAL A 68 8.42 10.88 3.43
N GLU A 69 9.03 11.95 3.95
CA GLU A 69 8.39 13.27 4.04
C GLU A 69 7.96 13.79 2.66
N LYS A 70 8.81 13.62 1.64
CA LYS A 70 8.48 13.97 0.25
C LYS A 70 7.28 13.18 -0.27
N ASP A 71 7.24 11.86 -0.05
CA ASP A 71 6.10 11.02 -0.46
C ASP A 71 4.78 11.48 0.20
N MET A 72 4.85 11.96 1.45
CA MET A 72 3.69 12.48 2.18
C MET A 72 3.24 13.85 1.65
N GLN A 73 4.17 14.71 1.26
CA GLN A 73 3.87 15.98 0.58
C GLN A 73 3.21 15.75 -0.79
N ASP A 74 3.76 14.82 -1.57
CA ASP A 74 3.19 14.44 -2.87
C ASP A 74 1.77 13.87 -2.71
N LEU A 75 1.52 13.05 -1.69
CA LEU A 75 0.19 12.52 -1.38
C LEU A 75 -0.78 13.63 -0.96
N HIS A 76 -0.34 14.59 -0.13
CA HIS A 76 -1.14 15.76 0.22
C HIS A 76 -1.51 16.58 -1.03
N GLU A 77 -0.55 16.83 -1.93
CA GLU A 77 -0.77 17.56 -3.18
C GLU A 77 -1.81 16.85 -4.07
N LYS A 78 -1.77 15.51 -4.15
CA LYS A 78 -2.78 14.72 -4.88
C LYS A 78 -4.18 14.92 -4.32
N PHE A 79 -4.37 14.91 -3.00
CA PHE A 79 -5.67 15.21 -2.40
C PHE A 79 -6.14 16.63 -2.71
N VAL A 80 -5.25 17.63 -2.63
CA VAL A 80 -5.59 19.02 -2.96
C VAL A 80 -5.99 19.17 -4.43
N LYS A 81 -5.24 18.52 -5.34
CA LYS A 81 -5.58 18.47 -6.77
C LYS A 81 -6.91 17.78 -7.01
N LEU A 82 -7.21 16.71 -6.28
CA LEU A 82 -8.49 16.02 -6.35
C LEU A 82 -9.63 16.93 -5.92
N VAL A 83 -9.52 17.63 -4.78
CA VAL A 83 -10.51 18.63 -4.34
C VAL A 83 -10.73 19.68 -5.43
N ALA A 84 -9.64 20.24 -5.96
CA ALA A 84 -9.71 21.24 -7.02
C ALA A 84 -10.38 20.69 -8.28
N ALA A 85 -10.09 19.45 -8.69
CA ALA A 85 -10.73 18.80 -9.82
C ALA A 85 -12.24 18.62 -9.60
N VAL A 86 -12.66 18.13 -8.43
CA VAL A 86 -14.08 17.99 -8.07
C VAL A 86 -14.80 19.35 -8.06
N ASP A 87 -14.15 20.40 -7.55
CA ASP A 87 -14.73 21.75 -7.46
C ASP A 87 -14.79 22.46 -8.82
N THR A 88 -13.76 22.31 -9.66
CA THR A 88 -13.67 22.98 -10.97
C THR A 88 -14.34 22.21 -12.09
N SER A 89 -14.74 20.96 -11.86
CA SER A 89 -15.49 20.16 -12.83
C SER A 89 -16.74 20.93 -13.30
N PRO A 90 -16.89 21.14 -14.63
CA PRO A 90 -17.95 21.96 -15.18
C PRO A 90 -19.32 21.40 -14.76
N GLN A 91 -20.14 22.24 -14.14
CA GLN A 91 -21.55 21.97 -14.02
C GLN A 91 -22.20 22.39 -15.33
N THR A 92 -22.44 21.43 -16.23
CA THR A 92 -23.39 21.67 -17.32
C THR A 92 -24.72 22.08 -16.70
N ILE A 93 -25.51 22.91 -17.39
CA ILE A 93 -26.87 23.25 -16.94
C ILE A 93 -27.68 21.97 -16.70
N LEU A 94 -27.40 20.90 -17.47
CA LEU A 94 -27.95 19.56 -17.28
C LEU A 94 -27.60 18.94 -15.92
N HIS A 95 -26.37 19.09 -15.41
CA HIS A 95 -26.03 18.70 -14.04
C HIS A 95 -26.82 19.50 -12.99
N MET A 96 -27.07 20.80 -13.22
CA MET A 96 -27.83 21.63 -12.28
C MET A 96 -29.31 21.24 -12.19
N VAL A 97 -29.89 20.74 -13.28
CA VAL A 97 -31.26 20.22 -13.32
C VAL A 97 -31.34 18.71 -13.08
N GLY A 98 -30.24 18.06 -12.65
CA GLY A 98 -30.19 16.64 -12.31
C GLY A 98 -30.35 15.68 -13.49
N GLN A 99 -30.10 16.14 -14.72
CA GLN A 99 -30.32 15.37 -15.95
C GLN A 99 -29.07 14.64 -16.46
N GLU A 100 -27.89 15.01 -15.98
CA GLU A 100 -26.64 14.35 -16.36
C GLU A 100 -25.97 13.75 -15.11
N PRO A 101 -25.71 12.43 -15.07
CA PRO A 101 -25.07 11.79 -13.92
C PRO A 101 -23.61 12.21 -13.86
N TRP A 102 -23.08 12.46 -12.66
CA TRP A 102 -21.69 12.83 -12.43
C TRP A 102 -20.73 11.63 -12.56
N ALA A 103 -21.25 10.40 -12.60
CA ALA A 103 -20.46 9.17 -12.73
C ALA A 103 -19.44 9.14 -13.91
N PRO A 104 -19.75 9.60 -15.15
CA PRO A 104 -18.76 9.66 -16.22
C PRO A 104 -17.61 10.64 -15.92
N LEU A 105 -17.93 11.83 -15.41
CA LEU A 105 -16.93 12.81 -14.99
C LEU A 105 -16.07 12.27 -13.84
N TRP A 106 -16.67 11.53 -12.90
CA TRP A 106 -15.91 10.89 -11.83
C TRP A 106 -14.88 9.90 -12.36
N LYS A 107 -15.20 9.12 -13.40
CA LYS A 107 -14.23 8.19 -14.04
C LYS A 107 -13.04 8.92 -14.68
N GLU A 108 -13.26 10.13 -15.20
CA GLU A 108 -12.20 10.96 -15.77
C GLU A 108 -11.29 11.56 -14.69
N ILE A 109 -11.86 11.93 -13.55
CA ILE A 109 -11.13 12.52 -12.41
C ILE A 109 -10.41 11.43 -11.60
N TRP A 110 -11.12 10.33 -11.30
CA TRP A 110 -10.68 9.24 -10.44
C TRP A 110 -10.20 8.05 -11.28
N THR A 111 -9.06 8.25 -11.93
CA THR A 111 -8.45 7.24 -12.80
C THR A 111 -7.83 6.09 -12.02
N TYR A 112 -7.63 4.95 -12.69
CA TYR A 112 -6.93 3.79 -12.13
C TYR A 112 -5.56 4.16 -11.53
N ASP A 113 -4.77 4.95 -12.26
CA ASP A 113 -3.44 5.39 -11.82
C ASP A 113 -3.50 6.27 -10.57
N THR A 114 -4.51 7.14 -10.48
CA THR A 114 -4.73 7.99 -9.30
C THR A 114 -5.04 7.12 -8.08
N ARG A 115 -5.96 6.18 -8.23
CA ARG A 115 -6.34 5.22 -7.17
C ARG A 115 -5.14 4.44 -6.65
N ILE A 116 -4.41 3.77 -7.55
CA ILE A 116 -3.26 2.93 -7.17
C ILE A 116 -2.11 3.77 -6.61
N GLY A 117 -1.83 4.92 -7.24
CA GLY A 117 -0.80 5.86 -6.79
C GLY A 117 -1.06 6.41 -5.40
N MET A 118 -2.29 6.77 -5.06
CA MET A 118 -2.64 7.25 -3.72
C MET A 118 -2.64 6.13 -2.69
N ARG A 119 -3.16 4.94 -3.01
CA ARG A 119 -3.17 3.78 -2.09
C ARG A 119 -1.76 3.35 -1.71
N SER A 120 -0.89 3.18 -2.72
CA SER A 120 0.51 2.78 -2.51
C SER A 120 1.29 3.80 -1.67
N GLN A 121 1.09 5.10 -1.89
CA GLN A 121 1.72 6.13 -1.05
C GLN A 121 1.15 6.15 0.37
N ALA A 122 -0.15 5.92 0.54
CA ALA A 122 -0.76 5.83 1.87
C ALA A 122 -0.15 4.69 2.70
N ASP A 123 0.16 3.55 2.08
CA ASP A 123 0.81 2.42 2.76
C ASP A 123 2.21 2.73 3.31
N LEU A 124 2.88 3.76 2.79
CA LEU A 124 4.19 4.23 3.24
C LEU A 124 4.12 5.15 4.48
N ILE A 125 2.93 5.59 4.90
CA ILE A 125 2.76 6.42 6.10
C ILE A 125 3.24 5.63 7.33
N PRO A 126 4.25 6.12 8.08
CA PRO A 126 4.79 5.40 9.25
C PRO A 126 3.79 5.26 10.41
N VAL A 127 2.98 6.29 10.64
CA VAL A 127 2.01 6.33 11.75
C VAL A 127 0.79 5.50 11.39
N ALA A 128 0.59 4.39 12.10
CA ALA A 128 -0.43 3.40 11.75
C ALA A 128 -1.86 3.94 11.73
N GLU A 129 -2.20 4.84 12.65
CA GLU A 129 -3.53 5.47 12.72
C GLU A 129 -3.80 6.34 11.48
N VAL A 130 -2.87 7.25 11.15
CA VAL A 130 -2.96 8.11 9.96
C VAL A 130 -3.00 7.28 8.69
N ARG A 131 -2.15 6.23 8.60
CA ARG A 131 -2.17 5.28 7.48
C ARG A 131 -3.55 4.67 7.31
N SER A 132 -4.12 4.10 8.36
CA SER A 132 -5.44 3.47 8.33
C SER A 132 -6.52 4.44 7.88
N GLN A 133 -6.50 5.68 8.37
CA GLN A 133 -7.51 6.70 8.02
C GLN A 133 -7.40 7.11 6.55
N VAL A 134 -6.20 7.38 6.06
CA VAL A 134 -5.98 7.78 4.65
C VAL A 134 -6.34 6.64 3.71
N VAL A 135 -5.98 5.41 4.06
CA VAL A 135 -6.38 4.21 3.34
C VAL A 135 -7.90 4.10 3.24
N GLN A 136 -8.60 4.26 4.37
CA GLN A 136 -10.06 4.20 4.40
C GLN A 136 -10.70 5.30 3.53
N ILE A 137 -10.13 6.51 3.52
CA ILE A 137 -10.59 7.60 2.64
C ILE A 137 -10.43 7.22 1.16
N VAL A 138 -9.28 6.64 0.78
CA VAL A 138 -9.03 6.19 -0.60
C VAL A 138 -10.00 5.07 -1.00
N GLU A 139 -10.31 4.16 -0.09
CA GLU A 139 -11.31 3.10 -0.31
C GLU A 139 -12.70 3.70 -0.53
N PHE A 140 -13.15 4.64 0.33
CA PHE A 140 -14.43 5.32 0.10
C PHE A 140 -14.47 6.18 -1.18
N LEU A 141 -13.33 6.70 -1.65
CA LEU A 141 -13.27 7.39 -2.93
C LEU A 141 -13.47 6.42 -4.11
N ASN A 142 -12.96 5.19 -4.00
CA ASN A 142 -13.23 4.14 -4.99
C ASN A 142 -14.71 3.80 -5.04
N ASP A 143 -15.32 3.65 -3.87
CA ASP A 143 -16.71 3.19 -3.73
C ASP A 143 -17.70 4.37 -3.75
N ALA A 144 -17.21 5.60 -3.95
CA ALA A 144 -18.03 6.82 -3.87
C ALA A 144 -19.23 6.77 -4.83
N ARG A 145 -19.03 6.16 -6.01
CA ARG A 145 -20.09 5.96 -7.02
C ARG A 145 -21.22 5.12 -6.43
N ASP A 146 -20.89 4.00 -5.79
CA ASP A 146 -21.86 3.06 -5.25
C ASP A 146 -22.59 3.62 -4.03
N HIS A 147 -21.94 4.52 -3.28
CA HIS A 147 -22.51 5.25 -2.15
C HIS A 147 -23.28 6.54 -2.50
N SER A 148 -23.46 6.85 -3.78
CA SER A 148 -24.16 8.06 -4.22
C SER A 148 -25.60 7.77 -4.68
N TRP A 149 -26.45 8.81 -4.71
CA TRP A 149 -27.84 8.66 -5.23
C TRP A 149 -27.91 8.33 -6.73
N GLU A 150 -26.80 8.48 -7.45
CA GLU A 150 -26.69 8.08 -8.86
C GLU A 150 -26.51 6.56 -9.00
N SER A 151 -26.37 5.82 -7.89
CA SER A 151 -26.30 4.37 -7.82
C SER A 151 -27.69 3.76 -7.59
N ALA A 152 -27.89 2.54 -8.10
CA ALA A 152 -29.20 1.93 -8.27
C ALA A 152 -29.76 1.15 -7.05
N TRP A 153 -29.12 1.19 -5.88
CA TRP A 153 -29.63 0.43 -4.72
C TRP A 153 -30.67 1.21 -3.90
N HIS A 154 -31.67 0.52 -3.36
CA HIS A 154 -32.84 1.12 -2.72
C HIS A 154 -32.62 1.67 -1.29
N GLY A 155 -31.38 1.66 -0.79
CA GLY A 155 -31.00 2.15 0.54
C GLY A 155 -30.08 3.38 0.52
N ALA A 156 -29.78 3.96 -0.65
CA ALA A 156 -28.78 5.02 -0.76
C ALA A 156 -29.16 6.25 0.08
N PRO A 157 -28.23 6.78 0.90
CA PRO A 157 -28.41 8.14 1.38
C PRO A 157 -28.42 9.09 0.16
N GLU A 158 -29.31 10.08 0.16
CA GLU A 158 -29.38 11.10 -0.90
C GLU A 158 -28.12 12.00 -0.87
N ARG A 159 -26.99 11.46 -1.37
CA ARG A 159 -25.70 12.14 -1.41
C ARG A 159 -25.25 12.26 -2.85
N SER A 160 -25.11 13.51 -3.29
CA SER A 160 -24.49 13.80 -4.58
C SER A 160 -23.09 13.20 -4.61
N LEU A 161 -22.78 12.45 -5.67
CA LEU A 161 -21.46 11.84 -5.89
C LEU A 161 -20.36 12.91 -5.77
N ARG A 162 -20.54 14.04 -6.44
CA ARG A 162 -19.66 15.21 -6.35
C ARG A 162 -19.44 15.67 -4.91
N ARG A 163 -20.51 15.83 -4.13
CA ARG A 163 -20.42 16.29 -2.73
C ARG A 163 -19.67 15.28 -1.87
N LEU A 164 -19.96 13.99 -2.03
CA LEU A 164 -19.29 12.91 -1.30
C LEU A 164 -17.79 12.86 -1.64
N ALA A 165 -17.45 12.79 -2.92
CA ALA A 165 -16.07 12.77 -3.41
C ALA A 165 -15.29 14.00 -2.93
N GLY A 166 -15.89 15.20 -3.01
CA GLY A 166 -15.27 16.44 -2.52
C GLY A 166 -15.04 16.43 -1.00
N GLN A 167 -16.00 15.94 -0.21
CA GLN A 167 -15.85 15.82 1.25
C GLN A 167 -14.74 14.84 1.63
N LEU A 168 -14.65 13.69 0.95
CA LEU A 168 -13.60 12.68 1.16
C LEU A 168 -12.22 13.19 0.76
N ALA A 169 -12.12 13.83 -0.41
CA ALA A 169 -10.87 14.42 -0.88
C ALA A 169 -10.36 15.51 0.08
N ALA A 170 -11.26 16.37 0.57
CA ALA A 170 -10.93 17.40 1.55
C ALA A 170 -10.49 16.80 2.89
N GLU A 171 -11.14 15.73 3.36
CA GLU A 171 -10.72 15.02 4.57
C GLU A 171 -9.32 14.42 4.43
N GLY A 172 -9.00 13.82 3.27
CA GLY A 172 -7.66 13.31 2.99
C GLY A 172 -6.61 14.43 2.97
N ALA A 173 -6.92 15.56 2.34
CA ALA A 173 -6.05 16.74 2.34
C ALA A 173 -5.80 17.25 3.77
N GLU A 174 -6.85 17.41 4.59
CA GLU A 174 -6.76 17.87 5.97
C GLU A 174 -5.96 16.89 6.85
N THR A 175 -6.20 15.59 6.72
CA THR A 175 -5.49 14.53 7.46
C THR A 175 -3.99 14.57 7.16
N MET A 176 -3.61 14.65 5.88
CA MET A 176 -2.21 14.74 5.48
C MET A 176 -1.57 16.05 5.93
N ALA A 177 -2.30 17.16 5.88
CA ALA A 177 -1.80 18.46 6.33
C ALA A 177 -1.54 18.48 7.84
N ALA A 178 -2.43 17.88 8.65
CA ALA A 178 -2.23 17.72 10.09
C ALA A 178 -0.99 16.86 10.39
N TYR A 179 -0.85 15.74 9.68
CA TYR A 179 0.31 14.85 9.80
C TYR A 179 1.64 15.58 9.49
N LEU A 180 1.70 16.33 8.39
CA LEU A 180 2.89 17.09 7.99
C LEU A 180 3.25 18.22 8.97
N ARG A 181 2.27 18.79 9.68
CA ARG A 181 2.50 19.79 10.73
C ARG A 181 2.86 19.18 12.10
N HIS A 182 2.81 17.85 12.22
CA HIS A 182 2.91 17.15 13.50
C HIS A 182 1.82 17.57 14.52
N ASP A 183 0.65 17.98 14.01
CA ASP A 183 -0.52 18.26 14.85
C ASP A 183 -1.20 16.95 15.27
N ASP A 184 -2.01 17.01 16.33
CA ASP A 184 -2.92 15.90 16.66
C ASP A 184 -3.87 15.68 15.47
N HIS A 185 -3.79 14.50 14.86
CA HIS A 185 -4.51 14.10 13.66
C HIS A 185 -5.94 13.65 13.94
N ARG A 186 -6.45 13.82 15.17
CA ARG A 186 -7.89 13.68 15.48
C ARG A 186 -8.69 14.73 14.71
N THR A 187 -8.95 14.44 13.43
CA THR A 187 -9.69 15.34 12.56
C THR A 187 -11.10 15.53 13.11
N ARG A 188 -11.64 16.74 12.92
CA ARG A 188 -12.99 17.11 13.38
C ARG A 188 -14.12 16.29 12.72
N ARG A 189 -13.81 15.34 11.82
CA ARG A 189 -14.78 14.59 11.01
C ARG A 189 -14.68 13.07 11.14
N THR A 190 -14.24 12.54 12.28
CA THR A 190 -14.43 11.10 12.62
C THR A 190 -15.87 10.63 12.35
N ARG A 191 -16.86 11.51 12.58
CA ARG A 191 -18.27 11.24 12.30
C ARG A 191 -18.59 10.95 10.83
N LEU A 192 -17.92 11.60 9.87
CA LEU A 192 -18.13 11.34 8.44
C LEU A 192 -17.67 9.92 8.08
N LEU A 193 -16.43 9.58 8.46
CA LEU A 193 -15.86 8.26 8.20
C LEU A 193 -16.64 7.14 8.89
N SER A 194 -17.05 7.34 10.15
CA SER A 194 -17.90 6.37 10.85
C SER A 194 -19.27 6.18 10.18
N ASN A 195 -19.88 7.25 9.69
CA ASN A 195 -21.15 7.15 8.95
C ASN A 195 -20.97 6.39 7.64
N LEU A 196 -19.90 6.69 6.88
CA LEU A 196 -19.59 6.00 5.63
C LEU A 196 -19.26 4.53 5.86
N GLN A 197 -18.54 4.20 6.93
CA GLN A 197 -18.25 2.81 7.29
C GLN A 197 -19.52 2.03 7.59
N ARG A 198 -20.48 2.65 8.28
CA ARG A 198 -21.79 2.04 8.51
C ARG A 198 -22.55 1.85 7.19
N GLU A 199 -22.58 2.88 6.34
CA GLU A 199 -23.25 2.83 5.02
C GLU A 199 -22.63 1.75 4.11
N ALA A 200 -21.30 1.61 4.12
CA ALA A 200 -20.60 0.56 3.39
C ALA A 200 -20.89 -0.85 3.93
N ALA A 201 -21.02 -0.99 5.25
CA ALA A 201 -21.45 -2.25 5.85
C ALA A 201 -22.89 -2.61 5.48
N GLU A 202 -23.80 -1.62 5.46
CA GLU A 202 -25.18 -1.79 4.99
C GLU A 202 -25.20 -2.16 3.49
N TYR A 203 -24.30 -1.57 2.68
CA TYR A 203 -24.10 -1.91 1.26
C TYR A 203 -23.69 -3.35 1.04
N SER A 204 -22.60 -3.77 1.68
CA SER A 204 -22.12 -5.13 1.57
C SER A 204 -23.17 -6.15 2.03
N ALA A 205 -23.94 -5.84 3.08
CA ALA A 205 -25.02 -6.71 3.56
C ALA A 205 -26.18 -6.82 2.55
N TRP A 206 -26.60 -5.70 1.96
CA TRP A 206 -27.62 -5.70 0.91
C TRP A 206 -27.15 -6.46 -0.33
N GLU A 207 -25.94 -6.19 -0.82
CA GLU A 207 -25.38 -6.84 -1.99
C GLU A 207 -25.29 -8.35 -1.80
N SER A 208 -24.83 -8.80 -0.63
CA SER A 208 -24.81 -10.23 -0.27
C SER A 208 -26.20 -10.83 -0.34
N HIS A 209 -27.21 -10.15 0.21
CA HIS A 209 -28.60 -10.62 0.18
C HIS A 209 -29.21 -10.60 -1.23
N GLU A 210 -28.87 -9.64 -2.08
CA GLU A 210 -29.30 -9.62 -3.49
C GLU A 210 -28.64 -10.75 -4.29
N VAL A 211 -27.36 -11.03 -4.03
CA VAL A 211 -26.65 -12.18 -4.64
C VAL A 211 -27.32 -13.48 -4.22
N GLU A 212 -27.57 -13.69 -2.92
CA GLU A 212 -28.26 -14.88 -2.42
C GLU A 212 -29.65 -15.05 -3.06
N ARG A 213 -30.44 -13.96 -3.13
CA ARG A 213 -31.76 -13.99 -3.77
C ARG A 213 -31.65 -14.35 -5.25
N SER A 214 -30.72 -13.71 -5.94
CA SER A 214 -30.43 -13.93 -7.37
C SER A 214 -30.02 -15.37 -7.64
N GLU A 215 -29.19 -15.96 -6.78
CA GLU A 215 -28.78 -17.37 -6.87
C GLU A 215 -29.97 -18.31 -6.68
N LEU A 216 -30.84 -18.06 -5.69
CA LEU A 216 -32.05 -18.86 -5.47
C LEU A 216 -33.03 -18.78 -6.66
N GLU A 217 -33.22 -17.59 -7.23
CA GLU A 217 -34.06 -17.41 -8.42
C GLU A 217 -33.48 -18.13 -9.64
N ALA A 218 -32.16 -18.07 -9.83
CA ALA A 218 -31.48 -18.78 -10.90
C ALA A 218 -31.58 -20.31 -10.75
N GLU A 219 -31.46 -20.84 -9.53
CA GLU A 219 -31.64 -22.27 -9.25
C GLU A 219 -33.07 -22.72 -9.58
N GLN A 220 -34.07 -21.98 -9.09
CA GLN A 220 -35.48 -22.29 -9.38
C GLN A 220 -35.77 -22.21 -10.88
N TRP A 221 -35.20 -21.23 -11.59
CA TRP A 221 -35.34 -21.13 -13.04
C TRP A 221 -34.72 -22.35 -13.74
N TYR A 222 -33.50 -22.75 -13.37
CA TYR A 222 -32.79 -23.87 -13.99
C TYR A 222 -33.49 -25.22 -13.75
N GLU A 223 -34.08 -25.40 -12.56
CA GLU A 223 -34.88 -26.58 -12.22
C GLU A 223 -36.15 -26.68 -13.10
N ASN A 224 -36.80 -25.54 -13.36
CA ASN A 224 -38.03 -25.48 -14.15
C ASN A 224 -37.79 -25.36 -15.67
N ALA A 225 -36.57 -25.06 -16.10
CA ALA A 225 -36.21 -24.92 -17.50
C ALA A 225 -36.32 -26.25 -18.27
N THR A 226 -36.59 -26.17 -19.57
CA THR A 226 -36.53 -27.32 -20.48
C THR A 226 -35.08 -27.79 -20.68
N PRO A 227 -34.85 -29.05 -21.10
CA PRO A 227 -33.50 -29.52 -21.41
C PRO A 227 -32.75 -28.67 -22.45
N GLN A 228 -33.48 -28.08 -23.41
CA GLN A 228 -32.90 -27.22 -24.42
C GLN A 228 -32.44 -25.88 -23.82
N GLU A 229 -33.27 -25.24 -23.00
CA GLU A 229 -32.92 -23.99 -22.31
C GLU A 229 -31.73 -24.17 -21.36
N ARG A 230 -31.66 -25.29 -20.64
CA ARG A 230 -30.48 -25.61 -19.81
C ARG A 230 -29.21 -25.77 -20.65
N ALA A 231 -29.28 -26.48 -21.78
CA ALA A 231 -28.14 -26.66 -22.67
C ALA A 231 -27.66 -25.32 -23.27
N GLU A 232 -28.59 -24.43 -23.62
CA GLU A 232 -28.28 -23.07 -24.08
C GLU A 232 -27.64 -22.24 -22.95
N ALA A 233 -28.15 -22.32 -21.72
CA ALA A 233 -27.60 -21.62 -20.57
C ALA A 233 -26.17 -22.10 -20.23
N ASP A 234 -25.93 -23.41 -20.26
CA ASP A 234 -24.60 -24.01 -20.06
C ASP A 234 -23.61 -23.62 -21.17
N ALA A 235 -24.08 -23.55 -22.42
CA ALA A 235 -23.26 -23.10 -23.56
C ALA A 235 -22.87 -21.62 -23.43
N ASN A 236 -23.81 -20.75 -23.07
CA ASN A 236 -23.56 -19.32 -22.84
C ASN A 236 -22.57 -19.11 -21.68
N PHE A 237 -22.71 -19.89 -20.60
CA PHE A 237 -21.76 -19.86 -19.48
C PHE A 237 -20.36 -20.29 -19.92
N ALA A 238 -20.23 -21.38 -20.68
CA ALA A 238 -18.94 -21.83 -21.21
C ALA A 238 -18.31 -20.79 -22.14
N GLU A 239 -19.09 -20.12 -22.98
CA GLU A 239 -18.61 -19.06 -23.87
C GLU A 239 -18.04 -17.88 -23.08
N PHE A 240 -18.73 -17.43 -22.02
CA PHE A 240 -18.26 -16.32 -21.18
C PHE A 240 -16.86 -16.56 -20.59
N PHE A 241 -16.60 -17.78 -20.09
CA PHE A 241 -15.31 -18.13 -19.50
C PHE A 241 -14.22 -18.47 -20.54
N THR A 242 -14.59 -18.70 -21.79
CA THR A 242 -13.65 -19.05 -22.86
C THR A 242 -13.32 -17.87 -23.79
N ARG A 243 -14.05 -16.75 -23.72
CA ARG A 243 -13.70 -15.54 -24.47
C ARG A 243 -12.28 -15.03 -24.12
N PRO A 244 -11.45 -14.71 -25.12
CA PRO A 244 -10.08 -14.26 -24.90
C PRO A 244 -10.04 -12.96 -24.11
N ARG A 245 -8.99 -12.81 -23.30
CA ARG A 245 -8.88 -11.90 -22.15
C ARG A 245 -8.83 -10.39 -22.48
N GLY A 246 -9.23 -9.95 -23.67
CA GLY A 246 -9.14 -8.56 -24.13
C GLY A 246 -10.36 -8.01 -24.88
N GLU A 247 -11.47 -8.75 -24.95
CA GLU A 247 -12.69 -8.33 -25.68
C GLU A 247 -13.94 -8.20 -24.79
N ALA A 248 -13.83 -8.43 -23.48
CA ALA A 248 -14.94 -8.17 -22.56
C ALA A 248 -15.06 -6.66 -22.30
N PRO A 249 -16.28 -6.09 -22.14
CA PRO A 249 -16.44 -4.77 -21.54
C PRO A 249 -15.64 -4.73 -20.24
N ASP A 250 -14.98 -3.62 -19.98
CA ASP A 250 -14.07 -3.33 -18.86
C ASP A 250 -14.74 -3.45 -17.47
N ASP A 251 -15.92 -4.06 -17.38
CA ASP A 251 -16.73 -4.34 -16.20
C ASP A 251 -16.15 -5.47 -15.32
N ARG A 252 -14.87 -5.85 -15.48
CA ARG A 252 -14.15 -6.69 -14.50
C ARG A 252 -13.74 -5.88 -13.27
N GLU A 253 -14.58 -4.95 -12.86
CA GLU A 253 -14.31 -4.02 -11.76
C GLU A 253 -14.49 -4.66 -10.36
N ASP A 254 -14.83 -5.96 -10.28
CA ASP A 254 -15.04 -6.62 -8.99
C ASP A 254 -14.40 -8.02 -8.89
N LEU A 255 -13.07 -8.02 -8.85
CA LEU A 255 -12.31 -9.10 -8.20
C LEU A 255 -11.39 -8.44 -7.17
N SER A 256 -11.95 -8.12 -6.01
CA SER A 256 -11.16 -7.65 -4.86
C SER A 256 -9.98 -8.59 -4.55
N PRO A 257 -8.74 -8.09 -4.44
CA PRO A 257 -7.55 -8.90 -4.18
C PRO A 257 -7.25 -9.06 -2.67
N ASN A 258 -8.24 -8.98 -1.77
CA ASN A 258 -7.99 -9.16 -0.32
C ASN A 258 -8.45 -10.54 0.20
N PRO A 259 -7.63 -11.60 0.06
CA PRO A 259 -7.94 -12.93 0.62
C PRO A 259 -7.83 -13.01 2.15
N ALA A 260 -7.40 -11.95 2.85
CA ALA A 260 -7.13 -12.01 4.29
C ALA A 260 -8.37 -11.79 5.19
N ALA A 261 -9.51 -11.38 4.62
CA ALA A 261 -10.78 -11.27 5.35
C ALA A 261 -11.65 -12.54 5.25
N ARG A 262 -11.17 -13.60 4.57
CA ARG A 262 -11.97 -14.79 4.27
C ARG A 262 -11.88 -15.80 5.42
N PRO A 263 -13.00 -16.19 6.05
CA PRO A 263 -12.97 -17.22 7.08
C PRO A 263 -12.47 -18.56 6.48
N PRO A 264 -11.65 -19.33 7.22
CA PRO A 264 -11.13 -20.60 6.71
C PRO A 264 -12.24 -21.66 6.75
N GLY A 265 -12.82 -21.99 5.60
CA GLY A 265 -13.83 -23.04 5.50
C GLY A 265 -14.61 -23.13 4.18
N GLU A 266 -14.62 -22.10 3.35
CA GLU A 266 -15.35 -22.14 2.07
C GLU A 266 -14.53 -22.85 0.98
N ALA A 267 -14.85 -24.12 0.80
CA ALA A 267 -14.43 -24.90 -0.36
C ALA A 267 -14.87 -24.20 -1.66
N HIS A 268 -14.00 -24.25 -2.67
CA HIS A 268 -14.26 -23.76 -4.02
C HIS A 268 -15.49 -24.42 -4.66
N GLY A 269 -16.68 -23.89 -4.39
CA GLY A 269 -17.84 -23.97 -5.27
C GLY A 269 -17.73 -22.85 -6.29
N ARG A 270 -17.85 -23.17 -7.58
CA ARG A 270 -17.83 -22.17 -8.66
C ARG A 270 -18.90 -21.12 -8.35
N PRO A 271 -18.62 -19.80 -8.39
CA PRO A 271 -19.66 -18.80 -8.16
C PRO A 271 -20.69 -18.89 -9.30
N ARG A 272 -21.86 -19.44 -8.98
CA ARG A 272 -23.07 -19.38 -9.82
C ARG A 272 -23.78 -18.01 -9.69
N SER A 273 -23.19 -17.05 -9.00
CA SER A 273 -23.67 -15.67 -8.88
C SER A 273 -23.55 -14.82 -10.16
N ILE A 274 -22.68 -15.18 -11.13
CA ILE A 274 -22.55 -14.44 -12.40
C ILE A 274 -23.78 -14.63 -13.32
N TRP A 275 -24.66 -15.58 -13.00
CA TRP A 275 -25.77 -15.98 -13.86
C TRP A 275 -26.82 -14.86 -14.01
N VAL A 276 -27.04 -14.01 -13.01
CA VAL A 276 -28.15 -13.05 -13.05
C VAL A 276 -27.87 -11.77 -13.85
N ARG A 277 -26.60 -11.41 -14.07
CA ARG A 277 -26.26 -10.17 -14.80
C ARG A 277 -26.33 -10.30 -16.32
N TRP A 278 -26.38 -11.51 -16.89
CA TRP A 278 -26.05 -11.72 -18.31
C TRP A 278 -27.02 -12.59 -19.12
N PHE A 279 -28.27 -12.79 -18.67
CA PHE A 279 -29.32 -13.38 -19.52
C PHE A 279 -30.16 -12.31 -20.24
N PRO A 280 -30.19 -12.31 -21.59
CA PRO A 280 -31.14 -11.50 -22.34
C PRO A 280 -32.54 -12.11 -22.18
N GLY A 281 -33.28 -11.65 -21.17
CA GLY A 281 -34.64 -12.12 -20.88
C GLY A 281 -35.17 -11.77 -19.48
N TYR A 282 -34.28 -11.53 -18.50
CA TYR A 282 -34.66 -11.26 -17.11
C TYR A 282 -35.51 -9.98 -16.94
N GLY A 283 -35.30 -8.95 -17.77
CA GLY A 283 -36.07 -7.70 -17.71
C GLY A 283 -37.55 -7.81 -18.13
N GLN A 284 -37.99 -8.93 -18.71
CA GLN A 284 -39.38 -9.08 -19.18
C GLN A 284 -40.32 -9.77 -18.18
N TYR A 285 -39.80 -10.42 -17.15
CA TYR A 285 -40.60 -11.15 -16.16
C TYR A 285 -40.79 -10.41 -14.82
N LEU A 286 -40.25 -9.19 -14.69
CA LEU A 286 -40.40 -8.32 -13.51
C LEU A 286 -41.33 -7.11 -13.76
N ARG A 287 -42.32 -7.23 -14.65
CA ARG A 287 -43.46 -6.29 -14.70
C ARG A 287 -44.67 -6.84 -13.97
#